data_AF-A0A661WD76-F1
#
_entry.id   AF-A0A661WD76-F1
#
_cell.length_a   1.000
_cell.length_b   1.000
_cell.length_c   1.000
_cell.angle_alpha   90.00
_cell.angle_beta   90.00
_cell.angle_gamma   90.00
#
_symmetry.space_group_name_H-M   'P 1'
#
loop_
_entity.id
_entity.type
_entity.pdbx_description
1 polymer ?
#
loop_
_entity_poly.entity_id
_entity_poly.type
_entity_poly.pdbx_seq_one_letter_code
_entity_poly.pdbx_strand_id
1 'polypeptide(L)'
;MGNDTGTKTGSKRSEDLIAYFPNGYAENWFMAVGEQFKTELDIKKTNRKKKGEKIEVWTQGTTYAFKEGQVFYDTPEGYSLWSDALKKIIFACKILEAETKIIATKHRDANEGFVEFAIYKTNTEKTNIIEIDKQNITQDDFVTFLRTGKIGNRKIDLIYG
;
A
#
# COMPACT_ATOMS: atom_id res chain seq x y z
N MET A 1 14.83 -44.92 -11.05
CA MET A 1 14.01 -43.91 -11.75
C MET A 1 13.64 -42.86 -10.71
N GLY A 2 14.28 -41.69 -10.77
CA GLY A 2 14.16 -40.66 -9.75
C GLY A 2 12.81 -39.95 -9.83
N ASN A 3 12.14 -39.85 -8.69
CA ASN A 3 10.95 -39.03 -8.50
C ASN A 3 11.36 -37.55 -8.58
N ASP A 4 10.89 -36.84 -9.59
CA ASP A 4 11.00 -35.38 -9.65
C ASP A 4 9.68 -34.76 -9.17
N THR A 5 9.58 -34.58 -7.85
CA THR A 5 8.50 -33.81 -7.22
C THR A 5 8.80 -32.33 -7.38
N GLY A 6 8.55 -31.81 -8.58
CA GLY A 6 8.57 -30.38 -8.89
C GLY A 6 7.45 -29.65 -8.15
N THR A 7 7.69 -29.30 -6.89
CA THR A 7 6.78 -28.46 -6.10
C THR A 7 7.12 -26.98 -6.29
N LYS A 8 6.09 -26.23 -6.68
CA LYS A 8 5.85 -24.79 -6.40
C LYS A 8 6.86 -23.77 -6.98
N THR A 9 6.44 -23.01 -7.97
CA THR A 9 6.99 -21.67 -8.22
C THR A 9 5.89 -20.63 -8.07
N GLY A 10 5.80 -20.05 -6.87
CA GLY A 10 5.11 -18.78 -6.69
C GLY A 10 5.83 -17.69 -7.50
N SER A 11 5.07 -16.69 -7.93
CA SER A 11 5.58 -15.52 -8.67
C SER A 11 6.95 -15.04 -8.16
N LYS A 12 7.92 -14.92 -9.07
CA LYS A 12 9.30 -14.53 -8.74
C LYS A 12 9.32 -13.06 -8.31
N ARG A 13 9.76 -12.79 -7.08
CA ARG A 13 9.91 -11.42 -6.56
C ARG A 13 10.82 -10.56 -7.45
N SER A 14 10.42 -9.33 -7.72
CA SER A 14 11.14 -8.34 -8.53
C SER A 14 12.13 -7.53 -7.69
N GLU A 15 13.21 -7.05 -8.31
CA GLU A 15 14.09 -6.01 -7.74
C GLU A 15 13.59 -4.59 -8.09
N ASP A 16 12.64 -4.47 -9.04
CA ASP A 16 11.94 -3.24 -9.37
C ASP A 16 10.80 -3.01 -8.36
N LEU A 17 10.99 -2.04 -7.47
CA LEU A 17 10.04 -1.74 -6.40
C LEU A 17 9.05 -0.67 -6.87
N ILE A 18 7.78 -0.80 -6.50
CA ILE A 18 6.74 0.20 -6.82
C ILE A 18 6.92 1.51 -6.05
N ALA A 19 7.73 1.50 -4.99
CA ALA A 19 7.91 2.61 -4.07
C ALA A 19 9.40 2.81 -3.74
N TYR A 20 9.81 4.06 -3.73
CA TYR A 20 11.13 4.52 -3.32
C TYR A 20 11.00 5.42 -2.09
N PHE A 21 11.81 5.19 -1.04
CA PHE A 21 11.63 5.80 0.28
C PHE A 21 12.85 6.63 0.75
N PRO A 22 13.32 7.65 0.00
CA PRO A 22 14.56 8.35 0.31
C PRO A 22 14.53 9.07 1.68
N ASN A 23 13.35 9.47 2.14
CA ASN A 23 13.14 10.19 3.40
C ASN A 23 12.17 9.46 4.34
N GLY A 24 12.08 8.13 4.24
CA GLY A 24 11.19 7.31 5.06
C GLY A 24 9.75 7.18 4.54
N TYR A 25 9.38 7.87 3.47
CA TYR A 25 8.06 7.84 2.84
C TYR A 25 8.17 7.66 1.32
N ALA A 26 7.17 7.00 0.73
CA ALA A 26 7.10 6.74 -0.70
C ALA A 26 7.06 8.04 -1.50
N GLU A 27 8.08 8.27 -2.32
CA GLU A 27 8.23 9.48 -3.10
C GLU A 27 7.21 9.54 -4.24
N ASN A 28 6.62 10.73 -4.48
CA ASN A 28 5.62 11.00 -5.51
C ASN A 28 4.31 10.21 -5.38
N TRP A 29 4.01 9.69 -4.19
CA TRP A 29 2.71 9.09 -3.89
C TRP A 29 1.75 10.15 -3.35
N PHE A 30 0.46 9.98 -3.65
CA PHE A 30 -0.60 10.86 -3.14
C PHE A 30 -0.75 10.79 -1.62
N MET A 31 -0.65 9.58 -1.06
CA MET A 31 -0.60 9.36 0.39
C MET A 31 0.84 9.21 0.86
N ALA A 32 1.15 9.73 2.04
CA ALA A 32 2.43 9.58 2.71
C ALA A 32 2.59 8.16 3.29
N VAL A 33 2.83 7.18 2.41
CA VAL A 33 3.06 5.79 2.81
C VAL A 33 4.49 5.63 3.31
N GLY A 34 4.66 5.41 4.61
CA GLY A 34 5.97 5.24 5.24
C GLY A 34 6.59 3.85 5.09
N GLU A 35 7.88 3.73 5.38
CA GLU A 35 8.62 2.45 5.31
C GLU A 35 8.06 1.37 6.23
N GLN A 36 7.35 1.74 7.30
CA GLN A 36 6.65 0.79 8.17
C GLN A 36 5.64 -0.09 7.42
N PHE A 37 5.17 0.36 6.25
CA PHE A 37 4.24 -0.38 5.40
C PHE A 37 4.94 -1.24 4.32
N LYS A 38 6.27 -1.37 4.36
CA LYS A 38 6.99 -2.24 3.41
C LYS A 38 6.47 -3.67 3.43
N THR A 39 6.08 -4.20 4.59
CA THR A 39 5.53 -5.56 4.69
C THR A 39 4.20 -5.68 3.95
N GLU A 40 3.31 -4.70 4.13
CA GLU A 40 2.00 -4.63 3.49
C GLU A 40 2.11 -4.45 1.98
N LEU A 41 3.14 -3.74 1.50
CA LEU A 41 3.50 -3.62 0.08
C LEU A 41 4.26 -4.84 -0.47
N ASP A 42 4.48 -5.86 0.38
CA ASP A 42 5.33 -7.02 0.13
C ASP A 42 6.71 -6.66 -0.41
N ILE A 43 7.32 -5.64 0.19
CA ILE A 43 8.71 -5.22 0.01
C ILE A 43 9.52 -5.77 1.19
N LYS A 44 10.52 -6.60 0.89
CA LYS A 44 11.46 -7.11 1.90
C LYS A 44 12.82 -7.41 1.30
N LYS A 45 13.83 -7.44 2.16
CA LYS A 45 15.17 -7.87 1.78
C LYS A 45 15.18 -9.37 1.50
N THR A 46 15.77 -9.77 0.38
CA THR A 46 16.00 -11.17 0.06
C THR A 46 17.42 -11.41 -0.44
N ASN A 47 17.93 -12.62 -0.21
CA ASN A 47 19.24 -13.02 -0.68
C ASN A 47 19.18 -13.34 -2.18
N ARG A 48 20.02 -12.69 -2.97
CA ARG A 48 20.23 -12.96 -4.39
C ARG A 48 21.68 -13.39 -4.62
N LYS A 49 21.89 -14.26 -5.61
CA LYS A 49 23.23 -14.61 -6.08
C LYS A 49 23.58 -13.74 -7.26
N LYS A 50 24.60 -12.89 -7.12
CA LYS A 50 25.14 -12.07 -8.22
C LYS A 50 26.64 -12.36 -8.31
N LYS A 51 27.10 -12.85 -9.47
CA LYS A 51 28.50 -13.25 -9.70
C LYS A 51 29.06 -14.24 -8.65
N GLY A 52 28.23 -15.15 -8.15
CA GLY A 52 28.64 -16.16 -7.16
C GLY A 52 28.55 -15.73 -5.70
N GLU A 53 28.41 -14.43 -5.43
CA GLU A 53 28.27 -13.89 -4.08
C GLU A 53 26.79 -13.76 -3.68
N LYS A 54 26.50 -13.98 -2.39
CA LYS A 54 25.19 -13.70 -1.81
C LYS A 54 25.13 -12.23 -1.46
N ILE A 55 24.27 -11.49 -2.14
CA ILE A 55 23.96 -10.09 -1.82
C ILE A 55 22.55 -10.00 -1.27
N GLU A 56 22.36 -9.12 -0.30
CA GLU A 56 21.04 -8.79 0.24
C GLU A 56 20.50 -7.57 -0.52
N VAL A 57 19.35 -7.74 -1.17
CA VAL A 57 18.71 -6.67 -1.96
C VAL A 57 17.23 -6.56 -1.62
N TRP A 58 16.69 -5.36 -1.69
CA TRP A 58 15.25 -5.15 -1.57
C TRP A 58 14.54 -5.77 -2.77
N THR A 59 13.44 -6.48 -2.49
CA THR A 59 12.62 -7.10 -3.52
C THR A 59 11.15 -6.99 -3.18
N GLN A 60 10.32 -6.94 -4.21
CA GLN A 60 8.89 -6.87 -4.10
C GLN A 60 8.22 -8.15 -4.63
N GLY A 61 7.25 -8.69 -3.90
CA GLY A 61 6.36 -9.72 -4.43
C GLY A 61 5.06 -9.13 -4.96
N THR A 62 4.07 -9.98 -5.20
CA THR A 62 2.85 -9.62 -5.92
C THR A 62 1.61 -9.58 -5.04
N THR A 63 1.77 -9.64 -3.72
CA THR A 63 0.64 -9.79 -2.80
C THR A 63 0.66 -8.71 -1.74
N TYR A 64 -0.32 -7.82 -1.75
CA TYR A 64 -0.49 -6.84 -0.68
C TYR A 64 -1.24 -7.44 0.52
N ALA A 65 -0.87 -6.97 1.71
CA ALA A 65 -1.33 -7.54 2.99
C ALA A 65 -1.75 -6.45 4.00
N PHE A 66 -2.53 -5.48 3.55
CA PHE A 66 -3.08 -4.44 4.43
C PHE A 66 -4.04 -5.01 5.49
N LYS A 67 -4.23 -4.25 6.57
CA LYS A 67 -4.98 -4.69 7.75
C LYS A 67 -5.96 -3.63 8.23
N GLU A 68 -7.05 -4.10 8.84
CA GLU A 68 -8.00 -3.25 9.56
C GLU A 68 -7.27 -2.33 10.57
N GLY A 69 -7.76 -1.09 10.66
CA GLY A 69 -7.27 -0.09 11.60
C GLY A 69 -6.04 0.69 11.11
N GLN A 70 -5.41 0.28 10.00
CA GLN A 70 -4.31 1.06 9.40
C GLN A 70 -4.82 2.40 8.87
N VAL A 71 -4.05 3.45 9.15
CA VAL A 71 -4.36 4.83 8.74
C VAL A 71 -3.22 5.37 7.89
N PHE A 72 -3.59 6.00 6.77
CA PHE A 72 -2.70 6.73 5.89
C PHE A 72 -3.10 8.20 5.86
N TYR A 73 -2.11 9.08 5.90
CA TYR A 73 -2.28 10.53 5.75
C TYR A 73 -1.69 10.98 4.42
N ASP A 74 -2.13 12.12 3.90
CA ASP A 74 -1.58 12.73 2.68
C ASP A 74 -0.20 13.40 2.90
N THR A 75 0.24 13.51 4.16
CA THR A 75 1.46 14.20 4.58
C THR A 75 2.21 13.39 5.63
N PRO A 76 3.56 13.30 5.57
CA PRO A 76 4.38 12.68 6.62
C PRO A 76 4.10 13.23 8.02
N GLU A 77 3.83 14.53 8.13
CA GLU A 77 3.52 15.24 9.36
C GLU A 77 2.23 14.76 10.01
N GLY A 78 1.38 14.04 9.26
CA GLY A 78 0.19 13.36 9.79
C GLY A 78 0.49 12.31 10.86
N TYR A 79 1.74 11.80 10.91
CA TYR A 79 2.21 10.84 11.89
C TYR A 79 2.86 11.47 13.13
N SER A 80 2.80 12.81 13.28
CA SER A 80 3.26 13.53 14.46
C SER A 80 2.21 13.60 15.57
N LEU A 81 2.45 14.40 16.63
CA LEU A 81 1.43 14.66 17.65
C LEU A 81 0.15 15.20 17.01
N TRP A 82 -1.01 14.68 17.43
CA TRP A 82 -2.29 14.93 16.77
C TRP A 82 -2.62 16.42 16.58
N SER A 83 -2.32 17.26 17.57
CA SER A 83 -2.55 18.71 17.52
C SER A 83 -1.78 19.42 16.41
N ASP A 84 -0.62 18.89 16.02
CA ASP A 84 0.21 19.45 14.95
C ASP A 84 -0.06 18.76 13.61
N ALA A 85 -0.26 17.45 13.64
CA ALA A 85 -0.68 16.65 12.50
C ALA A 85 -1.97 17.21 11.86
N LEU A 86 -2.99 17.51 12.66
CA LEU A 86 -4.29 17.98 12.18
C LEU A 86 -4.22 19.28 11.37
N LYS A 87 -3.26 20.15 11.69
CA LYS A 87 -3.01 21.40 10.95
C LYS A 87 -2.42 21.16 9.56
N LYS A 88 -1.80 20.00 9.34
CA LYS A 88 -1.09 19.62 8.11
C LYS A 88 -1.90 18.69 7.24
N ILE A 89 -2.63 17.75 7.86
CA ILE A 89 -3.46 16.77 7.14
C ILE A 89 -4.53 17.49 6.33
N ILE A 90 -4.64 17.14 5.05
CA ILE A 90 -5.79 17.48 4.21
C ILE A 90 -6.67 16.26 4.04
N PHE A 91 -6.06 15.10 3.79
CA PHE A 91 -6.75 13.83 3.61
C PHE A 91 -6.18 12.73 4.49
N ALA A 92 -7.06 11.88 4.99
CA ALA A 92 -6.68 10.63 5.60
C ALA A 92 -7.51 9.50 5.01
N CYS A 93 -7.00 8.28 5.02
CA CYS A 93 -7.83 7.10 4.86
C CYS A 93 -7.58 6.11 5.98
N LYS A 94 -8.63 5.41 6.40
CA LYS A 94 -8.56 4.36 7.40
C LYS A 94 -9.14 3.08 6.81
N ILE A 95 -8.38 2.01 6.90
CA ILE A 95 -8.86 0.68 6.53
C ILE A 95 -9.83 0.21 7.61
N LEU A 96 -11.05 -0.10 7.17
CA LEU A 96 -12.14 -0.61 7.99
C LEU A 96 -12.14 -2.13 7.99
N GLU A 97 -11.80 -2.75 6.86
CA GLU A 97 -11.68 -4.19 6.71
C GLU A 97 -10.71 -4.50 5.57
N ALA A 98 -9.95 -5.59 5.68
CA ALA A 98 -9.10 -6.05 4.61
C ALA A 98 -8.95 -7.57 4.65
N GLU A 99 -9.05 -8.20 3.48
CA GLU A 99 -8.80 -9.63 3.29
C GLU A 99 -7.76 -9.82 2.18
N THR A 100 -6.76 -10.67 2.42
CA THR A 100 -5.80 -11.08 1.40
C THR A 100 -6.18 -12.47 0.88
N LYS A 101 -6.60 -12.56 -0.39
CA LYS A 101 -6.88 -13.86 -1.04
C LYS A 101 -5.80 -14.18 -2.06
N ILE A 102 -4.98 -15.18 -1.73
CA ILE A 102 -4.05 -15.79 -2.69
C ILE A 102 -4.77 -16.97 -3.33
N ILE A 103 -5.29 -16.78 -4.55
CA ILE A 103 -5.86 -17.89 -5.31
C ILE A 103 -4.75 -18.52 -6.14
N ALA A 104 -4.26 -19.67 -5.70
CA ALA A 104 -3.35 -20.50 -6.48
C ALA A 104 -4.15 -21.17 -7.61
N THR A 105 -4.28 -20.52 -8.77
CA THR A 105 -4.76 -21.21 -9.98
C THR A 105 -3.59 -21.72 -10.81
N LYS A 106 -3.77 -22.84 -11.53
CA LYS A 106 -2.76 -23.48 -12.38
C LYS A 106 -2.15 -22.57 -13.47
N HIS A 107 -2.72 -21.38 -13.70
CA HIS A 107 -2.31 -20.50 -14.79
C HIS A 107 -2.03 -19.04 -14.41
N ARG A 108 -2.48 -18.53 -13.26
CA ARG A 108 -2.09 -17.21 -12.69
C ARG A 108 -2.31 -17.19 -11.18
N ASP A 109 -1.41 -16.56 -10.44
CA ASP A 109 -1.69 -16.09 -9.08
C ASP A 109 -2.64 -14.89 -9.23
N ALA A 110 -3.95 -15.08 -9.10
CA ALA A 110 -4.91 -13.98 -9.05
C ALA A 110 -5.02 -13.52 -7.59
N ASN A 111 -4.64 -12.27 -7.32
CA ASN A 111 -4.80 -11.65 -6.02
C ASN A 111 -6.20 -11.01 -5.96
N GLU A 112 -7.17 -11.72 -5.39
CA GLU A 112 -8.57 -11.27 -5.28
C GLU A 112 -8.89 -10.68 -3.89
N GLY A 113 -7.87 -10.30 -3.12
CA GLY A 113 -8.08 -9.63 -1.84
C GLY A 113 -8.83 -8.30 -2.00
N PHE A 114 -9.60 -7.92 -0.98
CA PHE A 114 -10.32 -6.64 -0.95
C PHE A 114 -9.85 -5.77 0.21
N VAL A 115 -10.10 -4.47 0.07
CA VAL A 115 -9.89 -3.46 1.10
C VAL A 115 -11.15 -2.59 1.14
N GLU A 116 -11.80 -2.57 2.31
CA GLU A 116 -12.80 -1.58 2.64
C GLU A 116 -12.14 -0.47 3.45
N PHE A 117 -12.31 0.79 3.02
CA PHE A 117 -11.72 1.93 3.69
C PHE A 117 -12.61 3.17 3.62
N ALA A 118 -12.51 4.00 4.64
CA ALA A 118 -13.12 5.33 4.67
C ALA A 118 -12.06 6.39 4.34
N ILE A 119 -12.50 7.43 3.64
CA ILE A 119 -11.70 8.61 3.29
C ILE A 119 -12.23 9.77 4.10
N TYR A 120 -11.30 10.51 4.70
CA TYR A 120 -11.58 11.64 5.55
C TYR A 120 -10.90 12.89 5.00
N LYS A 121 -11.53 14.04 5.19
CA LYS A 121 -10.99 15.35 4.85
C LYS A 121 -11.04 16.27 6.07
N THR A 122 -9.97 17.00 6.32
CA THR A 122 -9.95 17.99 7.39
C THR A 122 -10.86 19.16 7.05
N ASN A 123 -11.61 19.68 8.02
CA ASN A 123 -12.42 20.87 7.84
C ASN A 123 -11.56 22.12 7.59
N THR A 124 -12.20 23.21 7.14
CA THR A 124 -11.53 24.49 6.82
C THR A 124 -10.74 25.06 7.99
N GLU A 125 -11.24 24.87 9.21
CA GLU A 125 -10.63 25.37 10.45
C GLU A 125 -9.46 24.52 10.95
N LYS A 126 -9.20 23.34 10.34
CA LYS A 126 -8.19 22.37 10.80
C LYS A 126 -8.37 21.94 12.26
N THR A 127 -9.63 21.78 12.68
CA THR A 127 -10.03 21.39 14.04
C THR A 127 -10.63 19.99 14.09
N ASN A 128 -11.05 19.44 12.94
CA ASN A 128 -11.62 18.09 12.88
C ASN A 128 -11.41 17.46 11.49
N ILE A 129 -11.47 16.13 11.41
CA ILE A 129 -11.50 15.38 10.15
C ILE A 129 -12.87 14.71 9.99
N ILE A 130 -13.47 14.90 8.82
CA ILE A 130 -14.83 14.46 8.50
C ILE A 130 -14.75 13.37 7.45
N GLU A 131 -15.50 12.27 7.63
CA GLU A 131 -15.64 11.24 6.60
C GLU A 131 -16.36 11.81 5.39
N ILE A 132 -15.77 11.66 4.20
CA ILE A 132 -16.33 12.18 2.94
C ILE A 132 -16.72 11.09 1.96
N ASP A 133 -16.17 9.89 2.10
CA ASP A 133 -16.41 8.79 1.19
C ASP A 133 -16.02 7.44 1.83
N LYS A 134 -16.57 6.35 1.30
CA LYS A 134 -16.29 4.99 1.73
C LYS A 134 -16.25 4.07 0.52
N GLN A 135 -15.23 3.22 0.46
CA GLN A 135 -14.88 2.47 -0.74
C GLN A 135 -14.58 1.01 -0.38
N ASN A 136 -14.95 0.09 -1.27
CA ASN A 136 -14.62 -1.32 -1.20
C ASN A 136 -14.09 -1.76 -2.57
N ILE A 137 -12.77 -1.98 -2.65
CA ILE A 137 -12.03 -2.21 -3.90
C ILE A 137 -10.98 -3.31 -3.70
N THR A 138 -10.33 -3.72 -4.78
CA THR A 138 -9.22 -4.69 -4.71
C THR A 138 -8.01 -4.11 -3.98
N GLN A 139 -7.15 -4.98 -3.45
CA GLN A 139 -5.86 -4.58 -2.88
C GLN A 139 -4.98 -3.80 -3.88
N ASP A 140 -5.00 -4.18 -5.17
CA ASP A 140 -4.25 -3.52 -6.24
C ASP A 140 -4.79 -2.11 -6.53
N ASP A 141 -6.11 -1.96 -6.56
CA ASP A 141 -6.75 -0.66 -6.74
C ASP A 141 -6.51 0.24 -5.52
N PHE A 142 -6.46 -0.32 -4.32
CA PHE A 142 -6.11 0.42 -3.11
C PHE A 142 -4.68 0.97 -3.18
N VAL A 143 -3.70 0.17 -3.61
CA VAL A 143 -2.33 0.69 -3.87
C VAL A 143 -2.33 1.76 -4.96
N THR A 144 -3.14 1.60 -6.00
CA THR A 144 -3.30 2.63 -7.04
C THR A 144 -3.86 3.93 -6.46
N PHE A 145 -4.83 3.84 -5.55
CA PHE A 145 -5.35 4.98 -4.80
C PHE A 145 -4.27 5.64 -3.94
N LEU A 146 -3.52 4.88 -3.13
CA LEU A 146 -2.42 5.43 -2.31
C LEU A 146 -1.39 6.18 -3.17
N ARG A 147 -1.11 5.69 -4.37
CA ARG A 147 -0.17 6.29 -5.33
C ARG A 147 -0.71 7.55 -5.99
N THR A 148 -1.96 7.53 -6.41
CA THR A 148 -2.46 8.51 -7.40
C THR A 148 -3.61 9.39 -6.90
N GLY A 149 -4.24 9.04 -5.78
CA GLY A 149 -5.47 9.65 -5.29
C GLY A 149 -6.68 9.38 -6.17
N LYS A 150 -6.65 8.32 -7.00
CA LYS A 150 -7.73 7.94 -7.92
C LYS A 150 -8.29 6.57 -7.58
N ILE A 151 -9.58 6.41 -7.84
CA ILE A 151 -10.32 5.15 -7.74
C ILE A 151 -11.01 4.93 -9.08
N GLY A 152 -10.55 3.95 -9.85
CA GLY A 152 -10.91 3.81 -11.27
C GLY A 152 -10.59 5.09 -12.04
N ASN A 153 -11.57 5.64 -12.76
CA ASN A 153 -11.44 6.91 -13.50
C ASN A 153 -11.76 8.16 -12.67
N ARG A 154 -12.20 7.98 -11.42
CA ARG A 154 -12.57 9.08 -10.53
C ARG A 154 -11.33 9.54 -9.75
N LYS A 155 -10.97 10.81 -9.88
CA LYS A 155 -10.08 11.45 -8.90
C LYS A 155 -10.92 11.77 -7.68
N ILE A 156 -10.38 11.59 -6.47
CA ILE A 156 -11.06 12.10 -5.29
C ILE A 156 -11.15 13.62 -5.45
N ASP A 157 -12.38 14.11 -5.64
CA ASP A 157 -12.61 15.49 -6.03
C ASP A 157 -12.12 16.42 -4.93
N LEU A 158 -11.15 17.25 -5.30
CA LEU A 158 -10.55 18.30 -4.47
C LEU A 158 -11.52 19.48 -4.23
N ILE A 159 -12.72 19.42 -4.77
CA ILE A 159 -13.66 20.53 -4.90
C ILE A 159 -14.67 20.46 -3.76
N TYR A 160 -14.33 21.09 -2.65
CA TYR A 160 -15.23 21.87 -1.78
C TYR A 160 -14.30 22.50 -0.74
N GLY A 161 -13.87 23.71 -1.06
CA GLY A 161 -13.13 24.66 -0.25
C GLY A 161 -13.52 26.04 -0.76
#